data_AF-G3EC61-F1
#
_entry.id   AF-G3EC61-F1
#
_cell.length_a   1.000
_cell.length_b   1.000
_cell.length_c   1.000
_cell.angle_alpha   90.00
_cell.angle_beta   90.00
_cell.angle_gamma   90.00
#
_symmetry.space_group_name_H-M   'P 1'
#
loop_
_entity.id
_entity.type
_entity.pdbx_description
1 polymer ?
#
loop_
_entity_poly.entity_id
_entity_poly.type
_entity_poly.pdbx_seq_one_letter_code
_entity_poly.pdbx_strand_id
1 'polypeptide(L)' 'ERGTVKVNDEIEIVGIKEDTKKAVVTGIEMFRKTLDEGLAGDNVGVLLRGV' A
#
# COMPACT_ATOMS: atom_id res chain seq x y z
N GLU A 1 0.75 13.10 1.18
CA GLU A 1 1.10 11.84 1.85
C GLU A 1 2.28 12.06 2.79
N ARG A 2 2.26 11.52 4.01
CA ARG A 2 3.45 11.45 4.91
C ARG A 2 3.59 10.00 5.37
N GLY A 3 4.81 9.59 5.75
CA GLY A 3 5.08 8.25 6.27
C GLY A 3 5.78 7.33 5.27
N THR A 4 5.85 6.06 5.65
CA THR A 4 6.47 4.96 4.91
C THR A 4 5.51 3.78 4.95
N VAL A 5 5.43 3.01 3.88
CA VAL A 5 4.66 1.75 3.82
C VAL A 5 5.60 0.62 3.45
N LYS A 6 5.50 -0.52 4.15
CA LYS A 6 6.34 -1.70 3.92
C LYS A 6 5.51 -2.88 3.45
N VAL A 7 6.18 -3.81 2.77
CA VAL A 7 5.58 -5.11 2.48
C VAL A 7 5.24 -5.82 3.81
N ASN A 8 4.04 -6.36 3.89
CA ASN A 8 3.37 -6.95 5.05
C ASN A 8 2.75 -5.99 6.07
N ASP A 9 2.74 -4.68 5.83
CA ASP A 9 2.01 -3.75 6.69
C ASP A 9 0.50 -3.95 6.57
N GLU A 10 -0.21 -3.86 7.71
CA GLU A 10 -1.67 -3.77 7.76
C GLU A 10 -2.09 -2.31 7.52
N ILE A 11 -2.96 -2.10 6.53
CA ILE A 11 -3.48 -0.79 6.15
C ILE A 11 -5.02 -0.78 6.17
N GLU A 12 -5.58 0.42 6.27
CA GLU A 12 -7.03 0.63 6.19
C GLU A 12 -7.38 1.42 4.93
N ILE A 13 -8.31 0.87 4.15
CA ILE A 13 -8.85 1.52 2.96
C ILE A 13 -10.03 2.37 3.41
N VAL A 14 -9.82 3.68 3.46
CA VAL A 14 -10.83 4.67 3.89
C VAL A 14 -11.45 5.33 2.65
N GLY A 15 -12.78 5.53 2.66
CA GLY A 15 -13.45 6.41 1.69
C GLY A 15 -13.94 5.78 0.38
N ILE A 16 -13.72 4.48 0.15
CA ILE A 16 -14.31 3.75 -1.00
C ILE A 16 -15.70 3.17 -0.66
N LYS A 17 -15.89 2.72 0.59
CA LYS A 17 -17.16 2.21 1.13
C LYS A 17 -17.46 2.92 2.45
N GLU A 18 -18.70 2.79 2.95
CA GLU A 18 -19.09 3.35 4.26
C GLU A 18 -18.20 2.78 5.38
N ASP A 19 -17.88 1.48 5.34
CA ASP A 19 -16.99 0.83 6.30
C ASP A 19 -15.53 0.85 5.83
N THR A 20 -14.62 1.12 6.76
CA THR A 20 -13.18 0.92 6.57
C THR A 20 -12.85 -0.57 6.43
N LYS A 21 -12.14 -0.92 5.37
CA LYS A 21 -11.66 -2.29 5.16
C LYS A 21 -10.18 -2.38 5.47
N LYS A 22 -9.80 -3.32 6.34
CA LYS A 22 -8.41 -3.71 6.55
C LYS A 22 -7.90 -4.56 5.40
N ALA A 23 -6.68 -4.29 4.97
CA ALA A 23 -5.96 -5.09 3.99
C ALA A 23 -4.48 -5.17 4.38
N VAL A 24 -3.78 -6.14 3.81
CA VAL A 24 -2.33 -6.31 4.01
C VAL A 24 -1.61 -6.00 2.71
N VAL A 25 -0.55 -5.20 2.79
CA VAL A 25 0.33 -4.92 1.66
C VAL A 25 1.17 -6.17 1.36
N THR A 26 1.09 -6.67 0.14
CA THR A 26 1.82 -7.88 -0.29
C THR A 26 2.94 -7.61 -1.27
N GLY A 27 2.97 -6.41 -1.85
CA GLY A 27 4.03 -5.98 -2.74
C GLY A 27 3.95 -4.48 -2.99
N ILE A 28 5.10 -3.88 -3.26
CA ILE A 28 5.22 -2.49 -3.65
C ILE A 28 6.07 -2.48 -4.93
N GLU A 29 5.58 -1.79 -5.97
CA GLU A 29 6.24 -1.74 -7.27
C GLU A 29 6.36 -0.30 -7.79
N MET A 30 7.52 0.03 -8.36
CA MET A 30 7.78 1.28 -9.05
C MET A 30 8.50 1.01 -10.37
N PHE A 31 7.95 1.46 -11.49
CA PHE A 31 8.60 1.39 -12.82
C PHE A 31 9.24 0.01 -13.13
N ARG A 32 8.48 -1.09 -12.92
CA ARG A 32 8.92 -2.49 -13.11
C ARG A 32 10.03 -2.95 -12.14
N LYS A 33 10.19 -2.28 -11.01
CA LYS A 33 11.05 -2.71 -9.90
C LYS A 33 10.19 -2.97 -8.68
N THR A 34 10.47 -4.06 -8.00
CA THR A 34 9.90 -4.35 -6.68
C THR A 34 10.68 -3.59 -5.61
N LEU A 35 9.97 -3.03 -4.64
CA LEU A 35 10.53 -2.30 -3.51
C LEU A 35 10.09 -2.98 -2.20
N ASP A 36 10.96 -2.95 -1.19
CA ASP A 36 10.64 -3.46 0.14
C ASP A 36 9.85 -2.45 0.98
N GLU A 37 10.04 -1.15 0.69
CA GLU A 37 9.33 -0.03 1.31
C GLU A 37 9.09 1.10 0.30
N GLY A 38 7.98 1.83 0.47
CA GLY A 38 7.64 3.05 -0.28
C GLY A 38 7.61 4.25 0.64
N LEU A 39 8.20 5.36 0.21
CA LEU A 39 8.27 6.59 0.98
C LEU A 39 7.24 7.61 0.51
N ALA A 40 6.84 8.52 1.39
CA ALA A 40 6.01 9.65 1.02
C ALA A 40 6.65 10.45 -0.13
N GLY A 41 5.89 10.63 -1.22
CA GLY A 41 6.36 11.28 -2.45
C GLY A 41 6.73 10.29 -3.57
N ASP A 42 6.83 9.00 -3.27
CA ASP A 42 7.03 7.97 -4.28
C ASP A 42 5.73 7.63 -5.01
N ASN A 43 5.79 7.61 -6.35
CA ASN A 43 4.71 7.08 -7.17
C ASN A 43 4.86 5.56 -7.30
N VAL A 44 4.18 4.83 -6.44
CA VAL A 44 4.23 3.35 -6.37
C VAL A 44 2.87 2.73 -6.65
N GLY A 45 2.89 1.53 -7.22
CA GLY A 45 1.77 0.59 -7.14
C GLY A 45 1.88 -0.25 -5.88
N VAL A 46 0.77 -0.44 -5.16
CA VAL A 46 0.71 -1.25 -3.94
C VAL A 46 -0.25 -2.41 -4.17
N LEU A 47 0.25 -3.64 -4.03
CA LEU A 47 -0.55 -4.85 -4.15
C LEU A 47 -1.16 -5.20 -2.78
N LEU A 48 -2.49 -5.23 -2.71
CA LEU A 48 -3.24 -5.50 -1.49
C LEU A 48 -3.81 -6.92 -1.49
N ARG A 49 -3.70 -7.64 -0.38
CA ARG A 49 -4.26 -9.00 -0.27
C ARG A 49 -5.79 -8.95 -0.21
N GLY A 50 -6.46 -9.62 -1.15
CA GLY A 50 -7.92 -9.82 -1.11
C GLY A 50 -8.74 -8.59 -1.48
N VAL A 51 -8.17 -7.69 -2.29
CA VAL A 51 -8.81 -6.54 -2.93
C VAL A 51 -8.52 -6.65 -4.42
#